data_AF-A0A9P5UCA5-F1
#
_entry.id   AF-A0A9P5UCA5-F1
#
_cell.length_a   1.000
_cell.length_b   1.000
_cell.length_c   1.000
_cell.angle_alpha   90.00
_cell.angle_beta   90.00
_cell.angle_gamma   90.00
#
_symmetry.space_group_name_H-M   'P 1'
#
loop_
_entity.id
_entity.type
_entity.pdbx_description
1 polymer ?
#
loop_
_entity_poly.entity_id
_entity_poly.type
_entity_poly.pdbx_seq_one_letter_code
_entity_poly.pdbx_strand_id
1 'polypeptide(L)'
;MRLFRWRWHQGRDLEWAFTVILASISTPGSPRNLKEFTFHNSSHRATPFPLPPLHTLQTLSIEGKFVPKNLLPIISSAPHLETLQLLRLGAPTWLDVPLTPQICNIGLNGWAVQVPRLIHSNLQSLELGELIEYNNPHIVDNPFSFREDAFNSLWDTLSLEQIHLRSLVVSFRTTDSLLRYITSYSGLETLSLRGNWQPGTGDSFYKYALPKHADTLVKLEIMPDYEGEWCFREKNAEVFRRCRRLQTLLIVVSSRGLDQDPEASNISEMDNDLDAIEILINPVVCAFPMYILQWDWVHLAMKTS
;
A
#
# COMPACT_ATOMS: atom_id res chain seq x y z
N MET A 1 -21.87 0.32 17.70
CA MET A 1 -20.48 0.63 17.32
C MET A 1 -20.37 2.13 17.13
N ARG A 2 -19.43 2.82 17.80
CA ARG A 2 -19.23 4.26 17.59
C ARG A 2 -17.95 4.44 16.78
N LEU A 3 -18.13 4.96 15.56
CA LEU A 3 -17.08 5.36 14.63
C LEU A 3 -16.88 6.87 14.78
N PHE A 4 -15.64 7.30 15.00
CA PHE A 4 -15.28 8.71 14.88
C PHE A 4 -14.31 8.88 13.72
N ARG A 5 -14.83 9.43 12.63
CA ARG A 5 -14.03 9.80 11.47
C ARG A 5 -14.00 11.31 11.40
N TRP A 6 -12.80 11.88 11.44
CA TRP A 6 -12.63 13.31 11.31
C TRP A 6 -11.55 13.62 10.29
N ARG A 7 -11.91 14.49 9.36
CA ARG A 7 -11.05 14.95 8.28
C ARG A 7 -10.86 16.44 8.47
N TRP A 8 -9.63 16.85 8.75
CA TRP A 8 -9.29 18.27 8.82
C TRP A 8 -9.20 18.85 7.41
N HIS A 9 -10.01 19.86 7.15
CA HIS A 9 -9.98 20.60 5.89
C HIS A 9 -9.22 21.92 6.09
N GLN A 10 -8.02 21.98 5.52
CA GLN A 10 -7.18 23.19 5.52
C GLN A 10 -7.97 24.40 5.01
N GLY A 11 -7.99 25.48 5.80
CA GLY A 11 -8.62 26.76 5.44
C GLY A 11 -10.08 26.95 5.88
N ARG A 12 -10.77 25.89 6.36
CA ARG A 12 -12.12 26.02 6.96
C ARG A 12 -12.14 25.67 8.44
N ASP A 13 -11.34 24.67 8.82
CA ASP A 13 -11.26 24.26 10.22
C ASP A 13 -10.18 25.07 10.94
N LEU A 14 -10.61 25.83 11.96
CA LEU A 14 -9.74 26.59 12.83
C LEU A 14 -9.20 25.67 13.92
N GLU A 15 -7.96 25.89 14.39
CA GLU A 15 -7.28 25.07 15.43
C GLU A 15 -8.20 24.76 16.65
N TRP A 16 -9.09 25.68 17.00
CA TRP A 16 -10.06 25.49 18.08
C TRP A 16 -11.05 24.35 17.84
N ALA A 17 -11.50 24.09 16.60
CA ALA A 17 -12.48 23.04 16.29
C ALA A 17 -11.95 21.67 16.70
N PHE A 18 -10.64 21.47 16.48
CA PHE A 18 -9.97 20.26 16.90
C PHE A 18 -9.78 20.19 18.42
N THR A 19 -9.39 21.30 19.07
CA THR A 19 -9.33 21.37 20.53
C THR A 19 -10.67 21.06 21.16
N VAL A 20 -11.78 21.51 20.58
CA VAL A 20 -13.15 21.21 21.03
C VAL A 20 -13.47 19.73 20.85
N ILE A 21 -13.10 19.12 19.72
CA ILE A 21 -13.27 17.68 19.50
C ILE A 21 -12.47 16.89 20.55
N LEU A 22 -11.20 17.23 20.76
CA LEU A 22 -10.35 16.59 21.76
C LEU A 22 -10.91 16.75 23.17
N ALA A 23 -11.37 17.95 23.53
CA ALA A 23 -12.02 18.21 24.80
C ALA A 23 -13.30 17.39 24.96
N SER A 24 -14.07 17.22 23.87
CA SER A 24 -15.30 16.43 23.84
C SER A 24 -15.05 14.93 23.98
N ILE A 25 -13.96 14.42 23.41
CA ILE A 25 -13.57 13.01 23.61
C ILE A 25 -12.88 12.76 24.95
N SER A 26 -12.27 13.79 25.55
CA SER A 26 -11.56 13.69 26.83
C SER A 26 -12.45 13.96 28.05
N THR A 27 -13.66 14.48 27.86
CA THR A 27 -14.53 14.89 28.98
C THR A 27 -15.02 13.66 29.77
N PRO A 28 -15.03 13.70 31.12
CA PRO A 28 -15.64 12.63 31.91
C PRO A 28 -17.12 12.42 31.52
N GLY A 29 -17.46 11.25 30.96
CA GLY A 29 -18.80 10.95 30.41
C GLY A 29 -18.86 10.90 28.88
N SER A 30 -17.76 11.28 28.20
CA SER A 30 -17.50 11.09 26.77
C SER A 30 -17.64 9.62 26.33
N PRO A 31 -17.79 9.32 25.01
CA PRO A 31 -17.84 7.95 24.49
C PRO A 31 -16.60 7.12 24.86
N ARG A 32 -16.64 6.42 25.99
CA ARG A 32 -15.64 5.40 26.38
C ARG A 32 -15.59 4.20 25.43
N ASN A 33 -16.52 4.13 24.47
CA ASN A 33 -16.72 3.02 23.55
C ASN A 33 -16.30 3.37 22.11
N LEU A 34 -15.30 4.25 21.96
CA LEU A 34 -14.77 4.60 20.66
C LEU A 34 -13.91 3.46 20.12
N LYS A 35 -14.39 2.81 19.04
CA LYS A 35 -13.70 1.66 18.44
C LYS A 35 -12.77 2.05 17.30
N GLU A 36 -13.09 3.13 16.59
CA GLU A 36 -12.32 3.56 15.44
C GLU A 36 -12.07 5.06 15.52
N PHE A 37 -10.80 5.44 15.33
CA PHE A 37 -10.35 6.82 15.27
C PHE A 37 -9.57 7.02 13.98
N THR A 38 -10.12 7.85 13.09
CA THR A 38 -9.42 8.29 11.87
C THR A 38 -9.20 9.79 11.95
N PHE A 39 -7.95 10.19 11.77
CA PHE A 39 -7.52 11.57 11.75
C PHE A 39 -6.73 11.85 10.48
N HIS A 40 -7.17 12.81 9.69
CA HIS A 40 -6.47 13.27 8.49
C HIS A 40 -6.09 14.74 8.65
N ASN A 41 -4.81 15.08 8.46
CA ASN A 41 -4.31 16.45 8.55
C ASN A 41 -3.31 16.78 7.44
N SER A 42 -3.74 17.66 6.54
CA SER A 42 -2.93 18.21 5.45
C SER A 42 -2.07 19.43 5.85
N SER A 43 -2.27 19.99 7.05
CA SER A 43 -1.61 21.21 7.53
C SER A 43 -0.17 20.98 7.99
N HIS A 44 0.70 21.94 7.65
CA HIS A 44 2.10 21.98 8.10
C HIS A 44 2.28 22.53 9.52
N ARG A 45 1.26 23.17 10.09
CA ARG A 45 1.40 23.97 11.32
C ARG A 45 0.84 23.31 12.58
N ALA A 46 0.25 22.12 12.47
CA ALA A 46 -0.37 21.49 13.62
C ALA A 46 0.68 21.09 14.66
N THR A 47 0.46 21.55 15.89
CA THR A 47 1.21 21.07 17.05
C THR A 47 0.82 19.62 17.34
N PRO A 48 1.76 18.78 17.79
CA PRO A 48 1.44 17.44 18.26
C PRO A 48 0.49 17.55 19.44
N PHE A 49 -0.64 16.85 19.36
CA PHE A 49 -1.68 16.89 20.38
C PHE A 49 -1.72 15.60 21.20
N PRO A 50 -2.11 15.68 22.49
CA PRO A 50 -2.41 14.50 23.28
C PRO A 50 -3.82 13.99 22.93
N LEU A 51 -3.91 12.75 22.46
CA LEU A 51 -5.18 12.04 22.48
C LEU A 51 -5.38 11.46 23.90
N PRO A 52 -6.63 11.44 24.42
CA PRO A 52 -6.91 10.77 25.69
C PRO A 52 -6.67 9.26 25.57
N PRO A 53 -6.58 8.52 26.69
CA PRO A 53 -6.54 7.07 26.68
C PRO A 53 -7.80 6.49 26.02
N LEU A 54 -7.65 5.76 24.93
CA LEU A 54 -8.75 5.15 24.17
C LEU A 54 -8.75 3.64 24.37
N HIS A 55 -9.11 3.17 25.56
CA HIS A 55 -8.99 1.76 25.95
C HIS A 55 -9.80 0.76 25.09
N THR A 56 -10.85 1.22 24.41
CA THR A 56 -11.71 0.37 23.55
C THR A 56 -11.38 0.50 22.06
N LEU A 57 -10.31 1.22 21.72
CA LEU A 57 -9.89 1.47 20.35
C LEU A 57 -9.38 0.19 19.69
N GLN A 58 -9.96 -0.13 18.54
CA GLN A 58 -9.61 -1.27 17.69
C GLN A 58 -8.89 -0.82 16.42
N THR A 59 -9.23 0.36 15.91
CA THR A 59 -8.62 0.93 14.70
C THR A 59 -8.12 2.34 14.97
N LEU A 60 -6.83 2.55 14.73
CA LEU A 60 -6.20 3.86 14.73
C LEU A 60 -5.67 4.15 13.33
N SER A 61 -6.19 5.21 12.71
CA SER A 61 -5.71 5.70 11.42
C SER A 61 -5.32 7.18 11.55
N ILE A 62 -4.06 7.49 11.27
CA ILE A 62 -3.53 8.85 11.31
C ILE A 62 -2.83 9.13 10.00
N GLU A 63 -3.32 10.14 9.30
CA GLU A 63 -2.72 10.65 8.08
C GLU A 63 -2.30 12.11 8.29
N GLY A 64 -1.06 12.45 7.97
CA GLY A 64 -0.67 13.85 7.91
C GLY A 64 0.83 14.14 7.89
N LYS A 65 1.18 15.42 7.93
CA LYS A 65 2.58 15.88 7.80
C LYS A 65 3.44 15.77 9.06
N PHE A 66 2.83 15.50 10.21
CA PHE A 66 3.48 15.52 11.53
C PHE A 66 3.28 14.20 12.26
N VAL A 67 4.22 13.89 13.16
CA VAL A 67 4.09 12.79 14.12
C VAL A 67 3.43 13.33 15.38
N PRO A 68 2.34 12.71 15.86
CA PRO A 68 1.93 12.96 17.23
C PRO A 68 3.06 12.53 18.16
N LYS A 69 3.67 13.47 18.91
CA LYS A 69 4.67 13.15 19.95
C LYS A 69 4.15 12.12 20.98
N ASN A 70 2.83 11.97 21.06
CA ASN A 70 2.14 11.08 21.97
C ASN A 70 1.62 9.79 21.31
N LEU A 71 2.09 9.43 20.11
CA LEU A 71 1.65 8.21 19.44
C LEU A 71 1.90 6.95 20.30
N LEU A 72 3.05 6.89 20.95
CA LEU A 72 3.42 5.82 21.89
C LEU A 72 2.40 5.68 23.04
N PRO A 73 2.14 6.71 23.87
CA PRO A 73 1.10 6.66 24.89
C PRO A 73 -0.26 6.18 24.38
N ILE A 74 -0.66 6.57 23.17
CA ILE A 74 -1.95 6.19 22.59
C ILE A 74 -2.00 4.69 22.33
N ILE A 75 -1.00 4.17 21.62
CA ILE A 75 -0.90 2.75 21.28
C ILE A 75 -0.81 1.91 22.56
N SER A 76 0.03 2.32 23.52
CA SER A 76 0.16 1.64 24.81
C SER A 76 -1.12 1.69 25.66
N SER A 77 -1.98 2.70 25.46
CA SER A 77 -3.25 2.83 26.18
C SER A 77 -4.42 2.06 25.56
N ALA A 78 -4.22 1.48 24.36
CA ALA A 78 -5.25 0.80 23.58
C ALA A 78 -4.99 -0.72 23.51
N PRO A 79 -5.29 -1.50 24.55
CA PRO A 79 -5.01 -2.94 24.66
C PRO A 79 -5.95 -3.82 23.81
N HIS A 80 -6.68 -3.22 22.87
CA HIS A 80 -7.56 -3.91 21.92
C HIS A 80 -7.28 -3.44 20.48
N LEU A 81 -6.16 -2.74 20.26
CA LEU A 81 -5.82 -2.19 18.96
C LEU A 81 -5.44 -3.33 18.01
N GLU A 82 -6.26 -3.53 16.97
CA GLU A 82 -6.10 -4.57 15.96
C GLU A 82 -5.51 -3.98 14.67
N THR A 83 -5.83 -2.72 14.37
CA THR A 83 -5.44 -2.04 13.12
C THR A 83 -4.75 -0.72 13.41
N LEU A 84 -3.52 -0.58 12.92
CA LEU A 84 -2.71 0.63 13.00
C LEU A 84 -2.36 1.08 11.58
N GLN A 85 -2.86 2.25 11.19
CA GLN A 85 -2.65 2.84 9.86
C GLN A 85 -2.04 4.22 10.03
N LEU A 86 -0.77 4.36 9.66
CA LEU A 86 -0.03 5.60 9.78
C LEU A 86 0.47 6.00 8.39
N LEU A 87 -0.06 7.11 7.88
CA LEU A 87 0.35 7.70 6.61
C LEU A 87 0.98 9.05 6.88
N ARG A 88 2.23 9.20 6.47
CA ARG A 88 2.96 10.45 6.61
C ARG A 88 3.09 11.17 5.28
N LEU A 89 2.64 12.43 5.26
CA LEU A 89 2.74 13.33 4.12
C LEU A 89 3.96 14.25 4.27
N GLY A 90 5.17 13.70 4.23
CA GLY A 90 6.39 14.51 4.36
C GLY A 90 7.66 13.67 4.49
N ALA A 91 8.79 14.33 4.80
CA ALA A 91 10.06 13.66 4.98
C ALA A 91 9.92 12.54 6.05
N PRO A 92 10.35 11.32 5.79
CA PRO A 92 10.14 10.19 6.68
C PRO A 92 10.75 10.41 8.07
N THR A 93 10.22 9.68 9.04
CA THR A 93 10.71 9.72 10.43
C THR A 93 10.64 8.36 11.03
N TRP A 94 11.54 8.14 11.99
CA TRP A 94 11.59 6.94 12.79
C TRP A 94 10.34 6.76 13.65
N LEU A 95 9.74 5.60 13.51
CA LEU A 95 8.73 5.07 14.40
C LEU A 95 9.38 3.98 15.24
N ASP A 96 9.86 4.37 16.43
CA ASP A 96 10.28 3.40 17.45
C ASP A 96 9.10 3.09 18.37
N VAL A 97 8.16 2.28 17.84
CA VAL A 97 6.97 1.87 18.58
C VAL A 97 7.01 0.36 18.77
N PRO A 98 7.07 -0.16 20.01
CA PRO A 98 6.81 -1.56 20.25
C PRO A 98 5.34 -1.82 19.91
N LEU A 99 5.10 -2.54 18.81
CA LEU A 99 3.75 -2.95 18.48
C LEU A 99 3.33 -4.06 19.43
N THR A 100 2.04 -4.08 19.76
CA THR A 100 1.46 -5.12 20.60
C THR A 100 1.10 -6.32 19.72
N PRO A 101 1.25 -7.57 20.19
CA PRO A 101 0.87 -8.79 19.45
C PRO A 101 -0.61 -8.93 19.10
N GLN A 102 -1.45 -7.94 19.41
CA GLN A 102 -2.85 -7.90 19.02
C GLN A 102 -3.06 -7.19 17.68
N ILE A 103 -2.11 -6.34 17.29
CA ILE A 103 -2.18 -5.60 16.02
C ILE A 103 -1.92 -6.61 14.91
N CYS A 104 -2.93 -6.87 14.08
CA CYS A 104 -2.87 -7.79 12.95
C CYS A 104 -2.87 -7.07 11.60
N ASN A 105 -3.20 -5.77 11.58
CA ASN A 105 -3.18 -4.96 10.37
C ASN A 105 -2.32 -3.73 10.59
N ILE A 106 -1.20 -3.65 9.85
CA ILE A 106 -0.23 -2.57 9.96
C ILE A 106 -0.15 -1.86 8.61
N GLY A 107 -0.27 -0.54 8.60
CA GLY A 107 0.08 0.31 7.48
C GLY A 107 1.01 1.43 7.92
N LEU A 108 2.17 1.52 7.29
CA LEU A 108 3.27 2.42 7.66
C LEU A 108 3.82 3.08 6.41
N ASN A 109 3.05 4.02 5.87
CA ASN A 109 3.43 4.75 4.67
C ASN A 109 4.16 6.04 5.04
N GLY A 110 5.40 6.21 4.58
CA GLY A 110 6.25 7.35 4.92
C GLY A 110 6.93 7.26 6.30
N TRP A 111 7.07 6.07 6.89
CA TRP A 111 7.60 5.86 8.25
C TRP A 111 8.79 4.91 8.30
N ALA A 112 9.97 5.36 8.70
CA ALA A 112 11.11 4.47 8.93
C ALA A 112 10.87 3.61 10.18
N VAL A 113 11.05 2.30 10.09
CA VAL A 113 10.71 1.34 11.16
C VAL A 113 11.80 0.29 11.33
N GLN A 114 12.02 -0.13 12.58
CA GLN A 114 12.85 -1.29 12.88
C GLN A 114 12.05 -2.57 12.65
N VAL A 115 12.25 -3.17 11.49
CA VAL A 115 11.55 -4.35 10.96
C VAL A 115 11.33 -5.49 11.99
N PRO A 116 12.34 -5.98 12.75
CA PRO A 116 12.13 -7.09 13.68
C PRO A 116 11.09 -6.83 14.77
N ARG A 117 10.79 -5.55 15.08
CA ARG A 117 9.81 -5.17 16.09
C ARG A 117 8.38 -5.13 15.58
N LEU A 118 8.17 -5.23 14.27
CA LEU A 118 6.84 -5.24 13.65
C LEU A 118 6.22 -6.62 13.58
N ILE A 119 7.04 -7.67 13.78
CA ILE A 119 6.70 -9.02 13.41
C ILE A 119 6.08 -9.72 14.62
N HIS A 120 4.80 -10.01 14.49
CA HIS A 120 4.04 -10.82 15.43
C HIS A 120 3.32 -11.92 14.66
N SER A 121 3.13 -13.08 15.30
CA SER A 121 2.55 -14.27 14.67
C SER A 121 1.12 -14.10 14.14
N ASN A 122 0.41 -13.06 14.60
CA ASN A 122 -0.97 -12.75 14.22
C ASN A 122 -1.07 -11.74 13.06
N LEU A 123 0.04 -11.29 12.47
CA LEU A 123 0.03 -10.30 11.40
C LEU A 123 -0.66 -10.87 10.15
N GLN A 124 -1.71 -10.18 9.68
CA GLN A 124 -2.52 -10.58 8.52
C GLN A 124 -2.44 -9.58 7.37
N SER A 125 -2.29 -8.29 7.66
CA SER A 125 -2.16 -7.24 6.66
C SER A 125 -0.94 -6.38 6.91
N LEU A 126 -0.18 -6.14 5.86
CA LEU A 126 0.98 -5.26 5.88
C LEU A 126 0.95 -4.30 4.70
N GLU A 127 0.94 -3.01 5.00
CA GLU A 127 1.06 -1.94 4.02
C GLU A 127 2.32 -1.12 4.33
N LEU A 128 3.23 -1.10 3.37
CA LEU A 128 4.49 -0.37 3.46
C LEU A 128 4.58 0.59 2.28
N GLY A 129 4.65 1.88 2.61
CA GLY A 129 4.77 2.94 1.61
C GLY A 129 6.20 3.15 1.13
N GLU A 130 6.47 4.34 0.57
CA GLU A 130 7.83 4.76 0.30
C GLU A 130 8.57 4.89 1.64
N LEU A 131 9.44 3.92 1.91
CA LEU A 131 10.22 3.84 3.13
C LEU A 131 11.64 4.28 2.83
N ILE A 132 12.08 5.34 3.51
CA ILE A 132 13.48 5.75 3.50
C ILE A 132 14.09 5.20 4.78
N GLU A 133 15.03 4.27 4.64
CA GLU A 133 15.88 3.87 5.74
C GLU A 133 16.85 5.02 6.05
N TYR A 134 16.80 5.53 7.28
CA TYR A 134 17.80 6.50 7.72
C TYR A 134 19.00 5.71 8.24
N ASN A 135 20.22 6.09 7.87
CA ASN A 135 21.37 5.53 8.57
C ASN A 135 21.35 5.97 10.04
N ASN A 136 21.85 5.09 10.90
CA ASN A 136 22.35 5.45 12.23
C ASN A 136 23.21 6.73 12.08
N PRO A 137 22.98 7.81 12.85
CA PRO A 137 23.65 9.11 12.69
C PRO A 137 25.21 9.08 12.76
N HIS A 138 25.81 7.91 12.91
CA HIS A 138 27.25 7.69 12.92
C HIS A 138 27.85 7.19 11.59
N ILE A 139 27.05 6.93 10.54
CA ILE A 139 27.56 6.57 9.20
C ILE A 139 27.28 7.73 8.25
N VAL A 140 28.34 8.47 7.92
CA VAL A 140 28.32 9.77 7.20
C VAL A 140 28.03 9.63 5.70
N ASP A 141 27.89 8.40 5.18
CA ASP A 141 27.64 8.17 3.76
C ASP A 141 26.14 8.04 3.48
N ASN A 142 25.59 9.13 2.92
CA ASN A 142 24.25 9.27 2.35
C ASN A 142 23.06 8.84 3.25
N PRO A 143 22.45 9.78 4.01
CA PRO A 143 21.28 9.52 4.87
C PRO A 143 19.99 9.15 4.09
N PHE A 144 20.05 9.06 2.76
CA PHE A 144 18.96 8.66 1.87
C PHE A 144 19.25 7.38 1.09
N SER A 145 20.29 6.62 1.47
CA SER A 145 20.55 5.32 0.85
C SER A 145 19.56 4.27 1.35
N PHE A 146 18.66 3.85 0.48
CA PHE A 146 17.77 2.70 0.68
C PHE A 146 18.65 1.45 0.89
N ARG A 147 18.73 0.85 2.10
CA ARG A 147 19.38 -0.47 2.22
C ARG A 147 18.35 -1.54 1.96
N GLU A 148 18.53 -2.18 0.83
CA GLU A 148 17.79 -3.38 0.44
C GLU A 148 17.82 -4.45 1.55
N ASP A 149 18.90 -4.50 2.32
CA ASP A 149 19.16 -5.46 3.40
C ASP A 149 18.08 -5.44 4.50
N ALA A 150 17.59 -4.27 4.91
CA ALA A 150 16.61 -4.17 5.98
C ALA A 150 15.28 -4.81 5.58
N PHE A 151 14.82 -4.56 4.35
CA PHE A 151 13.61 -5.18 3.81
C PHE A 151 13.81 -6.65 3.49
N ASN A 152 14.99 -7.04 2.99
CA ASN A 152 15.29 -8.45 2.80
C ASN A 152 15.16 -9.22 4.12
N SER A 153 15.65 -8.65 5.22
CA SER A 153 15.49 -9.24 6.55
C SER A 153 14.03 -9.32 7.02
N LEU A 154 13.16 -8.37 6.63
CA LEU A 154 11.71 -8.42 6.92
C LEU A 154 11.09 -9.66 6.29
N TRP A 155 11.30 -9.83 5.00
CA TRP A 155 10.71 -10.92 4.22
C TRP A 155 11.24 -12.28 4.67
N ASP A 156 12.55 -12.35 4.97
CA ASP A 156 13.18 -13.56 5.49
C ASP A 156 12.64 -13.90 6.89
N THR A 157 12.42 -12.90 7.76
CA THR A 157 11.85 -13.12 9.10
C THR A 157 10.39 -13.54 9.04
N LEU A 158 9.55 -12.91 8.21
CA LEU A 158 8.16 -13.34 7.99
C LEU A 158 8.09 -14.79 7.48
N SER A 159 9.01 -15.16 6.58
CA SER A 159 9.15 -16.54 6.09
C SER A 159 9.57 -17.49 7.21
N LEU A 160 10.59 -17.14 8.00
CA LEU A 160 11.12 -17.96 9.08
C LEU A 160 10.06 -18.21 10.16
N GLU A 161 9.31 -17.17 10.55
CA GLU A 161 8.24 -17.23 11.54
C GLU A 161 6.92 -17.80 11.00
N GLN A 162 6.89 -18.23 9.73
CA GLN A 162 5.71 -18.80 9.05
C GLN A 162 4.47 -17.88 9.12
N ILE A 163 4.71 -16.57 9.03
CA ILE A 163 3.66 -15.56 9.03
C ILE A 163 3.17 -15.38 7.60
N HIS A 164 1.95 -15.81 7.32
CA HIS A 164 1.33 -15.72 6.00
C HIS A 164 0.34 -14.57 5.93
N LEU A 165 0.69 -13.51 5.19
CA LEU A 165 -0.18 -12.36 5.03
C LEU A 165 -1.36 -12.67 4.09
N ARG A 166 -2.52 -12.09 4.41
CA ARG A 166 -3.71 -12.09 3.54
C ARG A 166 -3.75 -10.81 2.68
N SER A 167 -3.14 -9.73 3.15
CA SER A 167 -3.07 -8.46 2.42
C SER A 167 -1.64 -7.90 2.48
N LEU A 168 -1.08 -7.60 1.32
CA LEU A 168 0.26 -7.04 1.17
C LEU A 168 0.24 -5.88 0.18
N VAL A 169 0.60 -4.69 0.68
CA VAL A 169 0.74 -3.48 -0.13
C VAL A 169 2.16 -2.96 0.05
N VAL A 170 2.90 -2.88 -1.05
CA VAL A 170 4.31 -2.43 -1.07
C VAL A 170 4.44 -1.36 -2.14
N SER A 171 4.83 -0.15 -1.74
CA SER A 171 5.02 1.00 -2.64
C SER A 171 6.48 1.41 -2.76
N PHE A 172 7.39 0.44 -2.73
CA PHE A 172 8.82 0.64 -2.90
C PHE A 172 9.40 -0.47 -3.78
N ARG A 173 10.73 -0.44 -3.98
CA ARG A 173 11.42 -1.41 -4.82
C ARG A 173 11.14 -2.86 -4.42
N THR A 174 10.60 -3.64 -5.35
CA THR A 174 10.48 -5.10 -5.25
C THR A 174 11.86 -5.74 -5.24
N THR A 175 12.09 -6.63 -4.28
CA THR A 175 13.34 -7.40 -4.12
C THR A 175 13.10 -8.89 -4.32
N ASP A 176 14.17 -9.64 -4.59
CA ASP A 176 14.11 -11.10 -4.66
C ASP A 176 13.60 -11.75 -3.36
N SER A 177 13.93 -11.19 -2.19
CA SER A 177 13.42 -11.71 -0.91
C SER A 177 11.91 -11.52 -0.77
N LEU A 178 11.34 -10.40 -1.26
CA LEU A 178 9.88 -10.21 -1.31
C LEU A 178 9.24 -11.29 -2.20
N LEU A 179 9.80 -11.52 -3.40
CA LEU A 179 9.30 -12.55 -4.30
C LEU A 179 9.39 -13.96 -3.70
N ARG A 180 10.49 -14.28 -3.03
CA ARG A 180 10.67 -15.56 -2.32
C ARG A 180 9.62 -15.73 -1.24
N TYR A 181 9.36 -14.67 -0.46
CA TYR A 181 8.35 -14.68 0.59
C TYR A 181 6.94 -14.94 0.02
N ILE A 182 6.46 -14.17 -0.95
CA ILE A 182 5.14 -14.41 -1.55
C ILE A 182 5.04 -15.77 -2.23
N THR A 183 6.14 -16.25 -2.82
CA THR A 183 6.21 -17.61 -3.41
C THR A 183 6.27 -18.70 -2.34
N SER A 184 6.55 -18.41 -1.08
CA SER A 184 6.68 -19.44 -0.04
C SER A 184 5.32 -20.01 0.41
N TYR A 185 4.22 -19.27 0.24
CA TYR A 185 2.91 -19.66 0.76
C TYR A 185 1.76 -19.43 -0.24
N SER A 186 0.54 -19.75 0.18
CA SER A 186 -0.72 -19.47 -0.54
C SER A 186 -1.72 -18.87 0.45
N GLY A 187 -2.78 -18.19 -0.02
CA GLY A 187 -3.74 -17.52 0.87
C GLY A 187 -3.73 -16.00 0.80
N LEU A 188 -2.87 -15.40 -0.03
CA LEU A 188 -2.89 -13.96 -0.28
C LEU A 188 -4.19 -13.58 -1.02
N GLU A 189 -4.87 -12.57 -0.51
CA GLU A 189 -6.17 -12.07 -1.01
C GLU A 189 -6.02 -10.70 -1.66
N THR A 190 -5.13 -9.85 -1.13
CA THR A 190 -4.79 -8.55 -1.70
C THR A 190 -3.29 -8.45 -1.90
N LEU A 191 -2.88 -8.13 -3.12
CA LEU A 191 -1.50 -7.81 -3.46
C LEU A 191 -1.47 -6.49 -4.23
N SER A 192 -0.73 -5.51 -3.72
CA SER A 192 -0.43 -4.28 -4.46
C SER A 192 1.07 -4.04 -4.44
N LEU A 193 1.68 -4.09 -5.62
CA LEU A 193 3.08 -3.77 -5.82
C LEU A 193 3.15 -2.48 -6.64
N ARG A 194 3.89 -1.49 -6.14
CA ARG A 194 4.12 -0.21 -6.84
C ARG A 194 5.59 0.20 -6.74
N GLY A 195 6.14 0.81 -7.79
CA GLY A 195 7.49 1.39 -7.78
C GLY A 195 8.46 0.79 -8.80
N ASN A 196 9.76 1.04 -8.57
CA ASN A 196 10.85 0.60 -9.44
C ASN A 196 11.29 -0.84 -9.10
N TRP A 197 11.29 -1.75 -10.07
CA TRP A 197 11.51 -3.17 -9.82
C TRP A 197 12.80 -3.69 -10.43
N GLN A 198 13.40 -4.69 -9.78
CA GLN A 198 14.60 -5.35 -10.29
C GLN A 198 14.30 -6.05 -11.63
N PRO A 199 15.15 -5.88 -12.66
CA PRO A 199 15.01 -6.62 -13.91
C PRO A 199 15.01 -8.15 -13.67
N GLY A 200 14.25 -8.92 -14.45
CA GLY A 200 14.16 -10.38 -14.33
C GLY A 200 13.14 -10.89 -13.28
N THR A 201 12.63 -10.01 -12.42
CA THR A 201 11.72 -10.40 -11.33
C THR A 201 10.27 -10.58 -11.80
N GLY A 202 9.85 -9.91 -12.88
CA GLY A 202 8.48 -9.97 -13.37
C GLY A 202 8.09 -11.35 -13.89
N ASP A 203 8.97 -11.96 -14.69
CA ASP A 203 8.73 -13.31 -15.22
C ASP A 203 8.67 -14.35 -14.11
N SER A 204 9.51 -14.21 -13.07
CA SER A 204 9.48 -15.07 -11.89
C SER A 204 8.18 -14.90 -11.09
N PHE A 205 7.70 -13.67 -10.93
CA PHE A 205 6.42 -13.39 -10.29
C PHE A 205 5.26 -14.09 -11.02
N TYR A 206 5.14 -13.90 -12.34
CA TYR A 206 4.07 -14.51 -13.13
C TYR A 206 4.16 -16.03 -13.20
N LYS A 207 5.37 -16.59 -13.23
CA LYS A 207 5.58 -18.03 -13.35
C LYS A 207 5.39 -18.78 -12.02
N TYR A 208 5.79 -18.19 -10.90
CA TYR A 208 5.89 -18.92 -9.63
C TYR A 208 5.03 -18.34 -8.50
N ALA A 209 4.96 -17.01 -8.36
CA ALA A 209 4.24 -16.38 -7.26
C ALA A 209 2.74 -16.30 -7.52
N LEU A 210 2.33 -15.66 -8.63
CA LEU A 210 0.92 -15.43 -8.93
C LEU A 210 0.08 -16.72 -9.00
N PRO A 211 0.56 -17.82 -9.62
CA PRO A 211 -0.18 -19.08 -9.64
C PRO A 211 -0.47 -19.67 -8.26
N LYS A 212 0.38 -19.43 -7.25
CA LYS A 212 0.15 -19.93 -5.88
C LYS A 212 -1.05 -19.28 -5.19
N HIS A 213 -1.45 -18.10 -5.65
CA HIS A 213 -2.56 -17.35 -5.09
C HIS A 213 -3.79 -17.36 -6.01
N ALA A 214 -3.79 -18.18 -7.06
CA ALA A 214 -4.85 -18.22 -8.06
C ALA A 214 -6.25 -18.44 -7.47
N ASP A 215 -6.36 -19.28 -6.43
CA ASP A 215 -7.63 -19.61 -5.78
C ASP A 215 -7.97 -18.71 -4.58
N THR A 216 -7.13 -17.71 -4.24
CA THR A 216 -7.31 -16.86 -3.05
C THR A 216 -7.32 -15.37 -3.37
N LEU A 217 -6.56 -14.96 -4.40
CA LEU A 217 -6.35 -13.56 -4.74
C LEU A 217 -7.64 -12.92 -5.25
N VAL A 218 -8.08 -11.88 -4.56
CA VAL A 218 -9.27 -11.08 -4.87
C VAL A 218 -8.87 -9.78 -5.54
N LYS A 219 -7.78 -9.17 -5.09
CA LYS A 219 -7.30 -7.88 -5.60
C LYS A 219 -5.82 -7.95 -5.96
N LEU A 220 -5.49 -7.53 -7.18
CA LEU A 220 -4.13 -7.42 -7.68
C LEU A 220 -3.90 -6.02 -8.27
N GLU A 221 -2.90 -5.31 -7.76
CA GLU A 221 -2.38 -4.07 -8.34
C GLU A 221 -0.89 -4.22 -8.65
N ILE A 222 -0.51 -3.94 -9.89
CA ILE A 222 0.87 -3.99 -10.40
C ILE A 222 1.14 -2.67 -11.14
N MET A 223 1.76 -1.72 -10.43
CA MET A 223 2.04 -0.37 -10.92
C MET A 223 3.55 -0.09 -10.98
N PRO A 224 4.26 -0.58 -12.01
CA PRO A 224 5.67 -0.24 -12.20
C PRO A 224 5.87 1.24 -12.50
N ASP A 225 7.01 1.80 -12.07
CA ASP A 225 7.43 3.15 -12.48
C ASP A 225 7.80 3.24 -13.97
N TYR A 226 8.23 2.13 -14.55
CA TYR A 226 8.71 2.05 -15.94
C TYR A 226 8.15 0.81 -16.63
N GLU A 227 7.91 0.93 -17.93
CA GLU A 227 7.49 -0.22 -18.74
C GLU A 227 8.53 -1.36 -18.68
N GLY A 228 8.06 -2.60 -18.48
CA GLY A 228 8.96 -3.74 -18.33
C GLY A 228 8.25 -5.09 -18.29
N GLU A 229 8.96 -6.09 -17.77
CA GLU A 229 8.48 -7.48 -17.65
C GLU A 229 7.22 -7.61 -16.80
N TRP A 230 7.04 -6.66 -15.88
CA TRP A 230 5.91 -6.64 -14.98
C TRP A 230 4.64 -6.02 -15.58
N CYS A 231 4.71 -5.40 -16.75
CA CYS A 231 3.52 -4.93 -17.43
C CYS A 231 2.67 -6.10 -17.93
N PHE A 232 1.38 -5.84 -18.15
CA PHE A 232 0.50 -6.77 -18.84
C PHE A 232 0.98 -7.00 -20.28
N ARG A 233 1.06 -8.27 -20.70
CA ARG A 233 1.48 -8.72 -22.02
C ARG A 233 0.73 -10.00 -22.39
N GLU A 234 0.64 -10.32 -23.67
CA GLU A 234 -0.02 -11.57 -24.11
C GLU A 234 0.53 -12.82 -23.38
N LYS A 235 1.86 -12.89 -23.20
CA LYS A 235 2.53 -14.02 -22.53
C LYS A 235 2.08 -14.28 -21.08
N ASN A 236 1.53 -13.29 -20.37
CA ASN A 236 1.09 -13.44 -18.98
C ASN A 236 -0.44 -13.41 -18.82
N ALA A 237 -1.20 -13.18 -19.90
CA ALA A 237 -2.67 -13.17 -19.90
C ALA A 237 -3.27 -14.45 -19.30
N GLU A 238 -2.73 -15.61 -19.68
CA GLU A 238 -3.18 -16.92 -19.17
C GLU A 238 -2.96 -17.09 -17.66
N VAL A 239 -1.98 -16.40 -17.07
CA VAL A 239 -1.75 -16.48 -15.63
C VAL A 239 -2.88 -15.77 -14.88
N PHE A 240 -3.29 -14.59 -15.36
CA PHE A 240 -4.42 -13.87 -14.75
C PHE A 240 -5.75 -14.60 -14.91
N ARG A 241 -5.99 -15.26 -16.05
CA ARG A 241 -7.18 -16.09 -16.28
C ARG A 241 -7.30 -17.23 -15.27
N ARG A 242 -6.18 -17.72 -14.73
CA ARG A 242 -6.18 -18.76 -13.70
C ARG A 242 -6.56 -18.23 -12.32
N CYS A 243 -6.50 -16.92 -12.08
CA CYS A 243 -6.89 -16.32 -10.81
C CYS A 243 -8.42 -16.30 -10.64
N ARG A 244 -8.99 -17.42 -10.21
CA ARG A 244 -10.44 -17.69 -10.18
C ARG A 244 -11.26 -16.75 -9.30
N ARG A 245 -10.62 -16.14 -8.30
CA ARG A 245 -11.28 -15.22 -7.36
C ARG A 245 -10.97 -13.76 -7.62
N LEU A 246 -10.21 -13.44 -8.67
CA LEU A 246 -9.77 -12.08 -8.95
C LEU A 246 -10.98 -11.21 -9.33
N GLN A 247 -11.24 -10.20 -8.50
CA GLN A 247 -12.33 -9.24 -8.65
C GLN A 247 -11.82 -7.84 -8.98
N THR A 248 -10.54 -7.55 -8.79
CA THR A 248 -9.96 -6.25 -9.09
C THR A 248 -8.55 -6.46 -9.63
N LEU A 249 -8.34 -5.99 -10.86
CA LEU A 249 -7.05 -5.99 -11.53
C LEU A 249 -6.72 -4.56 -11.94
N LEU A 250 -5.63 -4.02 -11.40
CA LEU A 250 -5.02 -2.78 -11.85
C LEU A 250 -3.61 -3.09 -12.32
N ILE A 251 -3.33 -2.90 -13.60
CA ILE A 251 -2.02 -3.22 -14.17
C ILE A 251 -1.68 -2.27 -15.31
N VAL A 252 -0.39 -1.91 -15.41
CA VAL A 252 0.13 -1.13 -16.54
C VAL A 252 0.29 -2.04 -17.76
N VAL A 253 -0.22 -1.61 -18.92
CA VAL A 253 -0.09 -2.34 -20.20
C VAL A 253 1.20 -1.92 -20.91
N SER A 254 1.93 -2.89 -21.46
CA SER A 254 3.13 -2.63 -22.26
C SER A 254 2.75 -1.97 -23.59
N SER A 255 3.40 -0.85 -23.96
CA SER A 255 3.21 -0.17 -25.24
C SER A 255 3.48 -1.12 -26.42
N ARG A 256 4.48 -2.00 -26.30
CA ARG A 256 4.81 -3.00 -27.32
C ARG A 256 3.71 -4.03 -27.59
N GLY A 257 2.77 -4.18 -26.65
CA GLY A 257 1.60 -5.05 -26.82
C GLY A 257 0.47 -4.40 -27.60
N LEU A 258 0.57 -3.09 -27.89
CA LEU A 258 -0.45 -2.32 -28.61
C LEU A 258 -0.15 -2.22 -30.12
N ASP A 259 1.09 -2.46 -30.54
CA ASP A 259 1.54 -2.26 -31.92
C ASP A 259 1.26 -3.47 -32.85
N GLN A 260 0.69 -4.57 -32.34
CA GLN A 260 0.48 -5.80 -33.10
C GLN A 260 -0.99 -6.05 -33.40
N ASP A 261 -1.59 -5.17 -34.22
CA ASP A 261 -2.69 -5.57 -35.09
C ASP A 261 -2.14 -5.79 -36.51
N PRO A 262 -1.91 -7.05 -36.94
CA PRO A 262 -1.46 -7.35 -38.28
C PRO A 262 -2.49 -6.96 -39.37
N GLU A 263 -3.75 -6.68 -39.02
CA GLU A 263 -4.76 -6.20 -39.97
C GLU A 263 -4.81 -4.66 -40.11
N ALA A 264 -4.29 -3.90 -39.14
CA ALA A 264 -4.24 -2.43 -39.21
C ALA A 264 -3.28 -1.90 -40.30
N SER A 265 -2.41 -2.76 -40.85
CA SER A 265 -1.49 -2.40 -41.93
C SER A 265 -2.18 -2.18 -43.29
N ASN A 266 -3.48 -2.51 -43.41
CA ASN A 266 -4.26 -2.34 -44.65
C ASN A 266 -5.22 -1.14 -44.63
N ILE A 267 -5.26 -0.34 -43.57
CA ILE A 267 -6.11 0.86 -43.51
C ILE A 267 -5.23 2.08 -43.75
N SER A 268 -5.02 2.40 -45.04
CA SER A 268 -4.47 3.69 -45.44
C SER A 268 -5.47 4.79 -45.15
N GLU A 269 -5.00 5.84 -44.47
CA GLU A 269 -5.61 7.18 -44.42
C GLU A 269 -7.09 7.24 -44.03
N MET A 270 -7.39 7.14 -42.73
CA MET A 270 -8.55 7.84 -42.17
C MET A 270 -8.29 8.17 -40.70
N ASP A 271 -8.09 9.48 -40.49
CA ASP A 271 -8.41 10.28 -39.30
C ASP A 271 -9.23 9.52 -38.24
N ASN A 272 -8.65 9.18 -37.07
CA ASN A 272 -9.40 8.76 -35.87
C ASN A 272 -8.50 8.69 -34.61
N ASP A 273 -8.46 9.79 -33.86
CA ASP A 273 -7.95 9.89 -32.47
C ASP A 273 -8.85 9.16 -31.43
N LEU A 274 -9.70 8.21 -31.88
CA LEU A 274 -10.71 7.52 -31.05
C LEU A 274 -10.72 5.98 -31.21
N ASP A 275 -10.17 5.41 -32.29
CA ASP A 275 -10.27 3.96 -32.55
C ASP A 275 -9.20 3.12 -31.81
N ALA A 276 -8.07 3.73 -31.41
CA ALA A 276 -7.04 3.06 -30.61
C ALA A 276 -7.55 2.66 -29.21
N ILE A 277 -8.63 3.28 -28.72
CA ILE A 277 -9.26 2.97 -27.43
C ILE A 277 -10.23 1.78 -27.57
N GLU A 278 -10.81 1.55 -28.75
CA GLU A 278 -11.81 0.49 -28.96
C GLU A 278 -11.16 -0.91 -29.09
N ILE A 279 -9.92 -0.99 -29.61
CA ILE A 279 -9.16 -2.25 -29.73
C ILE A 279 -8.67 -2.78 -28.36
N LEU A 280 -8.45 -1.88 -27.39
CA LEU A 280 -8.06 -2.23 -26.01
C LEU A 280 -9.15 -2.97 -25.22
N ILE A 281 -10.41 -2.90 -25.68
CA ILE A 281 -11.54 -3.58 -25.06
C ILE A 281 -11.41 -5.09 -25.32
N ASN A 282 -10.88 -5.53 -26.46
CA ASN A 282 -11.05 -6.93 -26.88
C ASN A 282 -10.21 -7.94 -26.06
N PRO A 283 -8.90 -7.77 -25.80
CA PRO A 283 -8.12 -8.77 -25.04
C PRO A 283 -8.49 -8.80 -23.56
N VAL A 284 -8.83 -7.64 -22.98
CA VAL A 284 -9.18 -7.49 -21.56
C VAL A 284 -10.62 -7.96 -21.31
N VAL A 285 -11.57 -7.62 -22.18
CA VAL A 285 -12.96 -8.10 -22.09
C VAL A 285 -13.09 -9.58 -22.48
N CYS A 286 -12.25 -10.11 -23.38
CA CYS A 286 -12.19 -11.55 -23.63
C CYS A 286 -11.49 -12.35 -22.52
N ALA A 287 -10.67 -11.70 -21.67
CA ALA A 287 -10.01 -12.36 -20.55
C ALA A 287 -10.82 -12.34 -19.25
N PHE A 288 -11.79 -11.43 -19.10
CA PHE A 288 -12.56 -11.26 -17.87
C PHE A 288 -14.06 -11.12 -18.14
N PRO A 289 -14.95 -11.88 -17.45
CA PRO A 289 -16.39 -11.69 -17.59
C PRO A 289 -16.83 -10.31 -17.10
N MET A 290 -17.13 -9.41 -18.05
CA MET A 290 -17.94 -8.17 -18.09
C MET A 290 -18.24 -7.29 -16.84
N TYR A 291 -17.69 -7.50 -15.65
CA TYR A 291 -18.06 -6.75 -14.43
C TYR A 291 -16.93 -5.96 -13.75
N ILE A 292 -15.72 -5.92 -14.31
CA ILE A 292 -14.56 -5.38 -13.58
C ILE A 292 -13.71 -4.52 -14.50
N LEU A 293 -14.11 -3.27 -14.71
CA LEU A 293 -13.18 -2.20 -15.11
C LEU A 293 -13.67 -0.89 -14.45
N GLN A 294 -13.04 -0.51 -13.34
CA GLN A 294 -13.18 0.83 -12.80
C GLN A 294 -12.08 1.68 -13.43
N TRP A 295 -12.48 2.56 -14.35
CA TRP A 295 -11.59 3.46 -15.07
C TRP A 295 -11.45 4.77 -14.30
N ASP A 296 -10.27 5.05 -13.76
CA ASP A 296 -9.87 6.40 -13.32
C ASP A 296 -8.74 6.89 -14.24
N TRP A 297 -9.04 7.92 -15.04
CA TRP A 297 -8.09 8.52 -15.98
C TRP A 297 -7.34 9.74 -15.37
N VAL A 298 -6.11 9.92 -15.89
CA VAL A 298 -5.25 11.13 -15.94
C VAL A 298 -4.50 11.57 -14.67
N HIS A 299 -3.22 11.19 -14.59
CA HIS A 299 -2.10 12.15 -14.51
C HIS A 299 -0.81 11.53 -15.07
N LEU A 300 -0.66 11.54 -16.39
CA LEU A 300 0.65 11.45 -17.04
C LEU A 300 1.01 12.86 -17.53
N ALA A 301 1.59 13.66 -16.64
CA ALA A 301 2.32 14.83 -17.09
C ALA A 301 3.71 14.35 -17.53
N MET A 302 4.00 14.54 -18.82
CA MET A 302 5.30 14.33 -19.44
C MET A 302 6.43 14.88 -18.56
N LYS A 303 7.42 14.04 -18.25
CA LYS A 303 8.79 14.48 -17.98
C LYS A 303 9.73 13.74 -18.91
N THR A 304 9.83 14.26 -20.13
CA THR A 304 11.00 14.10 -20.97
C THR A 304 11.77 15.42 -20.94
N SER A 305 12.82 15.47 -20.14
CA SER A 305 14.02 16.28 -20.33
C SER A 305 15.11 15.76 -19.40
#